data_AF-A0A838EGU2-F1
#
_entry.id   AF-A0A838EGU2-F1
#
_cell.length_a   1.000
_cell.length_b   1.000
_cell.length_c   1.000
_cell.angle_alpha   90.00
_cell.angle_beta   90.00
_cell.angle_gamma   90.00
#
_symmetry.space_group_name_H-M   'P 1'
#
loop_
_entity.id
_entity.type
_entity.pdbx_description
1 polymer ?
#
loop_
_entity_poly.entity_id
_entity_poly.type
_entity_poly.pdbx_seq_one_letter_code
_entity_poly.pdbx_strand_id
1 'polypeptide(L)'
;MPLDARKIQHIVQVITRSFASRQRTVVIVYLASGSYTYAGVQVIMRSLHVVNPQIVDGSGHALPLNADTLLIAPLGTSFTGAVFVADTTSATSGAVAAASKYEIVEVLPVGIVPGGSHLRVALRRIR
;
A
#
# COMPACT_ATOMS: atom_id res chain seq x y z
N MET A 1 -8.26 -28.31 14.87
CA MET A 1 -7.25 -27.98 15.91
C MET A 1 -7.16 -26.45 15.98
N PRO A 2 -7.51 -25.81 17.12
CA PRO A 2 -7.51 -24.34 17.21
C PRO A 2 -6.08 -23.76 17.16
N LEU A 3 -5.96 -22.52 16.69
CA LEU A 3 -4.72 -21.75 16.70
C LEU A 3 -4.43 -21.27 18.12
N ASP A 4 -3.39 -21.82 18.75
CA ASP A 4 -2.86 -21.34 20.03
C ASP A 4 -1.99 -20.08 19.82
N ALA A 5 -1.90 -19.23 20.84
CA ALA A 5 -1.19 -17.95 20.83
C ALA A 5 0.27 -18.07 20.36
N ARG A 6 0.96 -19.15 20.73
CA ARG A 6 2.34 -19.43 20.28
C ARG A 6 2.44 -19.60 18.77
N LYS A 7 1.46 -20.30 18.17
CA LYS A 7 1.41 -20.51 16.71
C LYS A 7 1.08 -19.20 15.99
N ILE A 8 0.16 -18.40 16.54
CA ILE A 8 -0.17 -17.07 16.00
C ILE A 8 1.09 -16.19 15.99
N GLN A 9 1.80 -16.10 17.11
CA GLN A 9 3.02 -15.29 17.22
C GLN A 9 4.12 -15.77 16.26
N HIS A 10 4.29 -17.08 16.11
CA HIS A 10 5.26 -17.64 15.16
C HIS A 10 4.92 -17.25 13.71
N ILE A 11 3.64 -17.36 13.31
CA ILE A 11 3.22 -16.99 11.95
C ILE A 11 3.45 -15.50 11.71
N VAL A 12 3.09 -14.62 12.67
CA VAL A 12 3.35 -13.18 12.56
C VAL A 12 4.83 -12.89 12.36
N GLN A 13 5.71 -13.55 13.13
CA GLN A 13 7.17 -13.38 12.99
C GLN A 13 7.70 -13.87 11.64
N VAL A 14 7.21 -15.00 11.13
CA VAL A 14 7.59 -15.53 9.80
C VAL A 14 7.16 -14.54 8.72
N ILE A 15 5.95 -14.00 8.82
CA ILE A 15 5.48 -13.04 7.84
C ILE A 15 6.35 -11.77 7.87
N THR A 16 6.61 -11.18 9.04
CA THR A 16 7.48 -9.99 9.16
C THR A 16 8.87 -10.25 8.57
N ARG A 17 9.47 -11.42 8.83
CA ARG A 17 10.77 -11.80 8.24
C ARG A 17 10.73 -11.90 6.72
N SER A 18 9.65 -12.45 6.16
CA SER A 18 9.49 -12.56 4.70
C SER A 18 9.31 -11.20 4.00
N PHE A 19 8.94 -10.17 4.77
CA PHE A 19 8.77 -8.81 4.27
C PHE A 19 10.06 -7.97 4.35
N ALA A 20 10.92 -8.20 5.34
CA ALA A 20 12.07 -7.34 5.64
C ALA A 20 13.04 -7.10 4.46
N SER A 21 13.23 -8.07 3.55
CA SER A 21 14.11 -7.92 2.38
C SER A 21 13.43 -7.32 1.14
N ARG A 22 12.13 -7.02 1.22
CA ARG A 22 11.28 -6.57 0.10
C ARG A 22 10.65 -5.20 0.35
N GLN A 23 10.92 -4.61 1.50
CA GLN A 23 10.42 -3.32 1.89
C GLN A 23 11.24 -2.20 1.26
N ARG A 24 10.55 -1.11 0.94
CA ARG A 24 11.14 0.18 0.59
C ARG A 24 10.40 1.28 1.34
N THR A 25 11.08 2.40 1.58
CA THR A 25 10.45 3.57 2.18
C THR A 25 9.67 4.34 1.12
N VAL A 26 8.42 4.65 1.41
CA VAL A 26 7.59 5.61 0.67
C VAL A 26 7.12 6.70 1.63
N VAL A 27 6.64 7.82 1.10
CA VAL A 27 6.09 8.90 1.92
C VAL A 27 4.58 8.96 1.73
N ILE A 28 3.85 8.90 2.83
CA ILE A 28 2.42 9.19 2.85
C ILE A 28 2.26 10.68 3.16
N VAL A 29 1.47 11.36 2.33
CA VAL A 29 1.15 12.77 2.50
C VAL A 29 -0.23 12.89 3.13
N TYR A 30 -0.30 13.57 4.28
CA TYR A 30 -1.55 13.83 4.98
C TYR A 30 -1.90 15.30 4.88
N LEU A 31 -3.20 15.60 4.89
CA LEU A 31 -3.71 16.95 5.08
C LEU A 31 -4.33 17.03 6.47
N ALA A 32 -3.70 17.78 7.37
CA ALA A 32 -4.17 17.99 8.73
C ALA A 32 -4.24 19.49 9.02
N SER A 33 -5.42 19.97 9.44
CA SER A 33 -5.64 21.37 9.82
C SER A 33 -5.15 22.39 8.78
N GLY A 34 -5.35 22.08 7.49
CA GLY A 34 -4.98 22.97 6.37
C GLY A 34 -3.51 22.96 5.98
N SER A 35 -2.67 22.13 6.61
CA SER A 35 -1.25 21.97 6.26
C SER A 35 -0.93 20.53 5.87
N TYR A 36 0.01 20.38 4.93
CA TYR A 36 0.50 19.06 4.53
C TYR A 36 1.57 18.56 5.49
N THR A 37 1.44 17.31 5.92
CA THR A 37 2.45 16.59 6.71
C THR A 37 2.91 15.34 5.97
N TYR A 38 4.15 14.93 6.20
CA TYR A 38 4.81 13.86 5.47
C TYR A 38 5.27 12.78 6.45
N ALA A 39 4.87 11.52 6.23
CA ALA A 39 5.32 10.40 7.03
C ALA A 39 5.98 9.34 6.15
N GLY A 40 7.24 9.02 6.44
CA GLY A 40 7.93 7.89 5.82
C GLY A 40 7.43 6.57 6.39
N VAL A 41 7.05 5.63 5.52
CA VAL A 41 6.58 4.29 5.90
C VAL A 41 7.33 3.24 5.10
N GLN A 42 7.76 2.19 5.78
CA GLN A 42 8.33 1.01 5.14
C GLN A 42 7.20 0.12 4.62
N VAL A 43 7.14 -0.04 3.31
CA VAL A 43 6.07 -0.77 2.62
C VAL A 43 6.66 -1.70 1.58
N ILE A 44 5.90 -2.72 1.18
CA ILE A 44 6.18 -3.43 -0.07
C ILE A 44 5.34 -2.79 -1.16
N MET A 45 5.95 -2.36 -2.25
CA MET A 45 5.22 -1.83 -3.39
C MET A 45 5.42 -2.77 -4.58
N ARG A 46 4.33 -3.20 -5.20
CA ARG A 46 4.33 -4.11 -6.35
C ARG A 46 3.44 -3.55 -7.43
N SER A 47 3.99 -3.41 -8.64
CA SER A 47 3.15 -3.09 -9.79
C SER A 47 2.14 -4.23 -10.02
N LEU A 48 0.89 -3.86 -10.27
CA LEU A 48 -0.16 -4.79 -10.69
C LEU A 48 -0.31 -4.80 -12.22
N HIS A 49 0.52 -4.05 -12.95
CA HIS A 49 0.47 -4.01 -14.40
C HIS A 49 1.09 -5.27 -15.03
N VAL A 50 0.22 -6.17 -15.50
CA VAL A 50 0.35 -6.86 -16.80
C VAL A 50 -1.05 -7.05 -17.40
N VAL A 51 -1.72 -5.98 -17.80
CA VAL A 51 -2.87 -6.09 -18.71
C VAL A 51 -2.62 -5.16 -19.88
N ASN A 52 -2.45 -5.73 -21.06
CA ASN A 52 -2.38 -4.98 -22.30
C ASN A 52 -3.73 -4.27 -22.48
N PRO A 53 -3.78 -2.93 -22.60
CA PRO A 53 -5.03 -2.18 -22.76
C PRO A 53 -5.82 -2.56 -24.03
N GLN A 54 -5.23 -3.34 -24.93
CA GLN A 54 -5.90 -3.92 -26.11
C GLN A 54 -6.66 -5.22 -25.81
N ILE A 55 -6.48 -5.82 -24.63
CA ILE A 55 -7.23 -7.01 -24.22
C ILE A 55 -8.55 -6.52 -23.63
N VAL A 56 -9.63 -6.80 -24.35
CA VAL A 56 -10.99 -6.62 -23.86
C VAL A 56 -11.39 -7.81 -22.97
N ASP A 57 -12.35 -7.60 -22.08
CA ASP A 57 -12.97 -8.69 -21.34
C ASP A 57 -13.81 -9.60 -22.27
N GLY A 58 -14.37 -10.69 -21.73
CA GLY A 58 -15.23 -11.61 -22.49
C GLY A 58 -16.52 -10.99 -23.04
N SER A 59 -16.83 -9.74 -22.69
CA SER A 59 -17.96 -8.96 -23.19
C SER A 59 -17.55 -7.85 -24.18
N GLY A 60 -16.26 -7.75 -24.51
CA GLY A 60 -15.73 -6.74 -25.43
C GLY A 60 -15.48 -5.37 -24.79
N HIS A 61 -15.61 -5.24 -23.46
CA HIS A 61 -15.37 -3.99 -22.75
C HIS A 61 -13.92 -3.90 -22.26
N ALA A 62 -13.44 -2.67 -22.05
CA ALA A 62 -12.14 -2.45 -21.44
C ALA A 62 -12.15 -2.98 -19.99
N LEU A 63 -11.11 -3.73 -19.60
CA LEU A 63 -10.98 -4.17 -18.22
C LEU A 63 -10.95 -2.95 -17.27
N PRO A 64 -11.65 -2.99 -16.12
CA PRO A 64 -11.60 -1.91 -15.15
C PRO A 64 -10.18 -1.69 -14.63
N LEU A 65 -9.58 -0.57 -15.03
CA LEU A 65 -8.26 -0.06 -14.61
C LEU A 65 -8.34 0.52 -13.19
N ASN A 66 -8.61 -0.32 -12.19
CA ASN A 66 -8.90 0.21 -10.85
C ASN A 66 -7.66 0.31 -9.94
N ALA A 67 -6.54 -0.35 -10.24
CA ALA A 67 -5.28 -0.14 -9.51
C ALA A 67 -4.05 -0.52 -10.33
N ASP A 68 -3.08 0.39 -10.40
CA ASP A 68 -1.81 0.18 -11.12
C ASP A 68 -0.77 -0.51 -10.23
N THR A 69 -0.91 -0.36 -8.92
CA THR A 69 0.09 -0.76 -7.93
C THR A 69 -0.58 -1.24 -6.65
N LEU A 70 -0.05 -2.31 -6.06
CA LEU A 70 -0.40 -2.76 -4.73
C LEU A 70 0.68 -2.31 -3.77
N LEU A 71 0.27 -1.63 -2.71
CA LEU A 71 1.11 -1.33 -1.56
C LEU A 71 0.69 -2.23 -0.39
N ILE A 72 1.67 -2.81 0.29
CA ILE A 72 1.45 -3.57 1.52
C ILE A 72 2.15 -2.85 2.66
N ALA A 73 1.36 -2.33 3.60
CA ALA A 73 1.82 -1.59 4.76
C ALA A 73 1.66 -2.39 6.06
N PRO A 74 2.43 -2.09 7.11
CA PRO A 74 2.18 -2.58 8.45
C PRO A 74 0.74 -2.31 8.91
N LEU A 75 0.16 -3.21 9.71
CA LEU A 75 -1.22 -3.05 10.18
C LEU A 75 -1.45 -1.75 10.97
N GLY A 76 -0.43 -1.25 11.68
CA GLY A 76 -0.50 -0.01 12.46
C GLY A 76 -0.40 1.27 11.65
N THR A 77 -0.22 1.20 10.33
CA THR A 77 -0.16 2.39 9.48
C THR A 77 -1.55 2.99 9.30
N SER A 78 -1.75 4.22 9.76
CA SER A 78 -3.01 4.94 9.52
C SER A 78 -3.01 5.60 8.15
N PHE A 79 -4.04 5.35 7.35
CA PHE A 79 -4.30 6.07 6.09
C PHE A 79 -5.42 7.11 6.24
N THR A 80 -5.95 7.31 7.45
CA THR A 80 -6.97 8.33 7.70
C THR A 80 -6.38 9.73 7.48
N GLY A 81 -7.01 10.52 6.60
CA GLY A 81 -6.52 11.85 6.23
C GLY A 81 -5.31 11.83 5.27
N ALA A 82 -4.91 10.67 4.77
CA ALA A 82 -3.93 10.56 3.70
C ALA A 82 -4.54 11.07 2.39
N VAL A 83 -3.82 11.93 1.68
CA VAL A 83 -4.23 12.51 0.39
C VAL A 83 -3.67 11.69 -0.76
N PHE A 84 -2.38 11.36 -0.69
CA PHE A 84 -1.70 10.54 -1.68
C PHE A 84 -0.42 9.92 -1.10
N VAL A 85 0.12 8.93 -1.80
CA VAL A 85 1.41 8.30 -1.53
C VAL A 85 2.42 8.79 -2.57
N ALA A 86 3.56 9.27 -2.11
CA ALA A 86 4.69 9.66 -2.94
C ALA A 86 5.77 8.58 -2.89
N ASP A 87 6.22 8.11 -4.06
CA ASP A 87 7.31 7.15 -4.20
C ASP A 87 8.67 7.85 -4.04
N THR A 88 8.98 8.18 -2.79
CA THR A 88 10.25 8.78 -2.36
C THR A 88 10.60 8.31 -0.97
N THR A 89 11.89 8.26 -0.67
CA THR A 89 12.41 7.92 0.66
C THR A 89 12.51 9.13 1.58
N SER A 90 12.40 10.36 1.03
CA SER A 90 12.60 11.60 1.78
C SER A 90 11.27 12.34 2.01
N ALA A 91 10.92 12.55 3.27
CA ALA A 91 9.70 13.22 3.72
C ALA A 91 9.83 14.76 3.70
N THR A 92 10.28 15.31 2.56
CA THR A 92 10.43 16.76 2.36
C THR A 92 9.52 17.23 1.23
N SER A 93 9.08 18.49 1.28
CA SER A 93 8.19 19.07 0.26
C SER A 93 8.78 18.97 -1.15
N GLY A 94 10.08 19.26 -1.31
CA GLY A 94 10.78 19.17 -2.59
C GLY A 94 10.84 17.75 -3.15
N ALA A 95 11.16 16.76 -2.30
CA ALA A 95 11.21 15.37 -2.72
C ALA A 95 9.82 14.81 -3.06
N VAL A 96 8.80 15.19 -2.29
CA VAL A 96 7.39 14.81 -2.55
C VAL A 96 6.88 15.43 -3.84
N ALA A 97 7.25 16.68 -4.15
CA ALA A 97 6.83 17.36 -5.36
C ALA A 97 7.38 16.70 -6.63
N ALA A 98 8.63 16.22 -6.59
CA ALA A 98 9.33 15.59 -7.71
C ALA A 98 9.05 14.07 -7.85
N ALA A 99 8.49 13.43 -6.82
CA ALA A 99 8.21 12.00 -6.82
C ALA A 99 6.99 11.62 -7.68
N SER A 100 6.93 10.36 -8.09
CA SER A 100 5.70 9.79 -8.64
C SER A 100 4.64 9.69 -7.53
N LYS A 101 3.44 10.22 -7.81
CA LYS A 101 2.34 10.31 -6.86
C LYS A 101 1.29 9.27 -7.18
N TYR A 102 0.72 8.67 -6.15
CA TYR A 102 -0.29 7.64 -6.25
C TYR A 102 -1.45 8.00 -5.34
N GLU A 103 -2.65 7.97 -5.89
CA GLU A 103 -3.88 8.07 -5.10
C GLU A 103 -4.20 6.71 -4.48
N ILE A 104 -4.86 6.76 -3.33
CA ILE A 104 -5.31 5.59 -2.59
C ILE A 104 -6.72 5.26 -3.05
N VAL A 105 -6.88 4.12 -3.70
CA VAL A 105 -8.18 3.65 -4.20
C VAL A 105 -8.93 2.88 -3.11
N GLU A 106 -8.22 1.99 -2.40
CA GLU A 106 -8.81 1.15 -1.36
C GLU A 106 -7.76 0.74 -0.33
N VAL A 107 -8.17 0.61 0.94
CA VAL A 107 -7.33 0.10 2.05
C VAL A 107 -8.10 -1.02 2.75
N LEU A 108 -7.53 -2.22 2.76
CA LEU A 108 -8.12 -3.40 3.41
C LEU A 108 -7.13 -4.07 4.36
N PRO A 109 -7.52 -4.37 5.61
CA PRO A 109 -6.75 -5.26 6.46
C PRO A 109 -6.82 -6.70 5.93
N VAL A 110 -5.66 -7.34 5.81
CA VAL A 110 -5.53 -8.71 5.29
C VAL A 110 -4.59 -9.51 6.17
N GLY A 111 -4.90 -10.79 6.40
CA GLY A 111 -4.06 -11.72 7.15
C GLY A 111 -4.85 -12.52 8.19
N ILE A 112 -4.20 -12.85 9.30
CA ILE A 112 -4.80 -13.67 10.36
C ILE A 112 -5.87 -12.85 11.12
N VAL A 113 -7.08 -13.40 11.18
CA VAL A 113 -8.25 -12.90 11.93
C VAL A 113 -7.95 -13.00 13.44
N PRO A 114 -8.35 -12.01 14.29
CA PRO A 114 -9.44 -11.05 14.07
C PRO A 114 -9.04 -9.63 13.62
N GLY A 115 -7.77 -9.34 13.31
CA GLY A 115 -7.33 -7.98 12.93
C GLY A 115 -6.62 -7.86 11.58
N GLY A 116 -6.30 -8.98 10.92
CA GLY A 116 -5.34 -8.99 9.82
C GLY A 116 -3.90 -8.93 10.33
N SER A 117 -2.94 -9.04 9.42
CA SER A 117 -1.50 -8.90 9.73
C SER A 117 -0.86 -7.72 9.00
N HIS A 118 -1.45 -7.26 7.90
CA HIS A 118 -0.98 -6.12 7.10
C HIS A 118 -2.17 -5.37 6.49
N LEU A 119 -1.91 -4.17 5.99
CA LEU A 119 -2.85 -3.45 5.13
C LEU A 119 -2.46 -3.68 3.68
N ARG A 120 -3.43 -4.11 2.86
CA ARG A 120 -3.35 -4.03 1.41
C ARG A 120 -3.95 -2.71 0.97
N VAL A 121 -3.20 -1.95 0.21
CA VAL A 121 -3.58 -0.65 -0.30
C VAL A 121 -3.50 -0.68 -1.81
N ALA A 122 -4.65 -0.55 -2.46
CA ALA A 122 -4.74 -0.43 -3.90
C ALA A 122 -4.43 1.02 -4.29
N LEU A 123 -3.47 1.19 -5.22
CA LEU A 123 -2.98 2.50 -5.64
C LEU A 123 -3.14 2.69 -7.15
N ARG A 124 -3.53 3.90 -7.54
CA ARG A 124 -3.57 4.36 -8.94
C ARG A 124 -2.63 5.55 -9.11
N ARG A 125 -1.89 5.60 -10.22
CA ARG A 125 -0.91 6.66 -10.45
C ARG A 125 -1.60 7.97 -10.84
N ILE A 126 -1.25 9.06 -10.18
CA ILE A 126 -1.73 10.42 -10.51
C ILE A 126 -0.85 10.95 -11.65
N ARG A 127 -1.48 11.44 -12.72
CA ARG A 127 -0.81 12.06 -13.87
C ARG A 127 -0.61 13.55 -13.66
#